data_AF-A0A0Q1EEG1-F1
#
_entry.id   AF-A0A0Q1EEG1-F1
#
_cell.length_a   1.000
_cell.length_b   1.000
_cell.length_c   1.000
_cell.angle_alpha   90.00
_cell.angle_beta   90.00
_cell.angle_gamma   90.00
#
_symmetry.space_group_name_H-M   'P 1'
#
loop_
_entity.id
_entity.type
_entity.pdbx_description
1 polymer ?
#
loop_
_entity_poly.entity_id
_entity_poly.type
_entity_poly.pdbx_seq_one_letter_code
_entity_poly.pdbx_strand_id
1 'polypeptide(L)'
;MHVNLKITTEIEIHSLSDLPKFKTLMESLGMKINKSQLARDLNVDRRTIDKYLNGLIPKKTRKRGSKIDKYYDVISQLLSKESKQIFYYKRVLWQYLKDNHGLECSQSAFRAYISRKPEFQAYFSEGKRTKPVGQVVRYETEPG
;
A
#
# COMPACT_ATOMS: atom_id res chain seq x y z
N MET A 1 -41.97 -16.26 31.07
CA MET A 1 -41.10 -17.20 30.33
C MET A 1 -39.82 -17.39 31.12
N HIS A 2 -39.39 -18.64 31.31
CA HIS A 2 -38.11 -18.94 31.95
C HIS A 2 -37.22 -19.57 30.89
N VAL A 3 -36.10 -18.92 30.60
CA VAL A 3 -35.11 -19.42 29.64
C VAL A 3 -33.92 -19.89 30.46
N ASN A 4 -33.67 -21.20 30.45
CA ASN A 4 -32.54 -21.81 31.14
C ASN A 4 -31.36 -21.86 30.16
N LEU A 5 -30.38 -20.96 30.33
CA LEU A 5 -29.18 -20.91 29.52
C LEU A 5 -28.08 -21.72 30.21
N LYS A 6 -27.71 -22.88 29.66
CA LYS A 6 -26.47 -23.57 29.98
C LYS A 6 -25.31 -22.82 29.33
N ILE A 7 -24.73 -21.86 30.04
CA ILE A 7 -23.55 -21.13 29.58
C ILE A 7 -22.34 -22.05 29.84
N THR A 8 -21.52 -22.28 28.82
CA THR A 8 -20.19 -22.89 28.98
C THR A 8 -19.35 -22.02 29.91
N THR A 9 -18.92 -22.59 31.03
CA THR A 9 -18.19 -21.90 32.11
C THR A 9 -16.74 -21.59 31.78
N GLU A 10 -16.20 -22.18 30.72
CA GLU A 10 -14.79 -22.10 30.38
C GLU A 10 -14.61 -21.47 29.00
N ILE A 11 -13.81 -20.39 28.95
CA ILE A 11 -13.42 -19.71 27.73
C ILE A 11 -11.91 -19.59 27.76
N GLU A 12 -11.26 -20.19 26.78
CA GLU A 12 -9.82 -20.06 26.59
C GLU A 12 -9.51 -18.91 25.63
N ILE A 13 -8.60 -18.02 26.03
CA ILE A 13 -8.15 -16.89 25.21
C ILE A 13 -6.69 -17.15 24.84
N HIS A 14 -6.47 -17.64 23.63
CA HIS A 14 -5.13 -17.94 23.12
C HIS A 14 -4.51 -16.75 22.36
N SER A 15 -5.34 -15.84 21.82
CA SER A 15 -4.87 -14.76 20.94
C SER A 15 -5.51 -13.40 21.20
N LEU A 16 -4.84 -12.33 20.76
CA LEU A 16 -5.36 -10.96 20.82
C LEU A 16 -6.63 -10.78 19.96
N SER A 17 -6.81 -11.61 18.93
CA SER A 17 -7.96 -11.57 18.03
C SER A 17 -9.26 -12.02 18.72
N ASP A 18 -9.16 -12.71 19.85
CA ASP A 18 -10.30 -13.22 20.61
C ASP A 18 -10.83 -12.21 21.63
N LEU A 19 -10.05 -11.17 21.95
CA LEU A 19 -10.40 -10.12 22.91
C LEU A 19 -11.71 -9.36 22.57
N PRO A 20 -12.03 -9.03 21.30
CA PRO A 20 -13.32 -8.42 20.97
C PRO A 20 -14.51 -9.30 21.36
N LYS A 21 -14.45 -10.62 21.10
CA LYS A 21 -15.50 -11.57 21.46
C LYS A 21 -15.60 -11.74 22.97
N PHE A 22 -14.45 -11.80 23.63
CA PHE A 22 -14.38 -11.86 25.09
C PHE A 22 -15.02 -10.62 25.75
N LYS A 23 -14.81 -9.43 25.19
CA LYS A 23 -15.46 -8.20 25.67
C LYS A 23 -16.98 -8.29 25.59
N THR A 24 -17.52 -8.71 24.43
CA THR A 24 -18.98 -8.85 24.26
C THR A 24 -19.60 -9.85 25.24
N LEU A 25 -18.89 -10.93 25.58
CA LEU A 25 -19.34 -11.89 26.59
C LEU A 25 -19.30 -11.26 27.99
N MET A 26 -18.19 -10.64 28.37
CA MET A 26 -18.06 -10.01 29.68
C MET A 26 -19.10 -8.90 29.91
N GLU A 27 -19.43 -8.14 28.86
CA GLU A 27 -20.50 -7.13 28.90
C GLU A 27 -21.89 -7.73 29.05
N SER A 28 -22.20 -8.84 28.37
CA SER A 28 -23.50 -9.52 28.52
C SER A 28 -23.68 -10.15 29.90
N LEU A 29 -22.57 -10.55 30.53
CA LEU A 29 -22.49 -11.05 31.91
C LEU A 29 -22.44 -9.93 32.96
N GLY A 30 -22.30 -8.65 32.57
CA GLY A 30 -22.18 -7.51 33.49
C GLY A 30 -20.89 -7.50 34.31
N MET A 31 -19.83 -8.19 33.85
CA MET A 31 -18.57 -8.36 34.58
C MET A 31 -17.49 -7.38 34.13
N LYS A 32 -16.65 -6.96 35.09
CA LYS A 32 -15.51 -6.07 34.83
C LYS A 32 -14.28 -6.86 34.37
N ILE A 33 -13.73 -6.46 33.22
CA ILE A 33 -12.53 -7.08 32.64
C ILE A 33 -11.26 -6.63 33.39
N ASN A 34 -10.48 -7.59 33.89
CA ASN A 34 -9.16 -7.33 34.45
C ASN A 34 -8.08 -7.25 33.35
N LYS A 35 -7.89 -6.04 32.81
CA LYS A 35 -6.92 -5.78 31.72
C LYS A 35 -5.47 -6.07 32.10
N SER A 36 -5.10 -5.91 33.38
CA SER A 36 -3.72 -6.12 33.84
C SER A 36 -3.37 -7.60 33.89
N GLN A 37 -4.33 -8.47 34.25
CA GLN A 37 -4.12 -9.91 34.25
C GLN A 37 -3.95 -10.42 32.82
N LEU A 38 -4.86 -10.04 31.92
CA LEU A 38 -4.78 -10.38 30.49
C LEU A 38 -3.46 -9.95 29.85
N ALA A 39 -2.94 -8.78 30.23
CA ALA A 39 -1.66 -8.27 29.74
C ALA A 39 -0.48 -9.16 30.15
N ARG A 40 -0.51 -9.70 31.38
CA ARG A 40 0.52 -10.63 31.89
C ARG A 40 0.42 -11.98 31.19
N ASP A 41 -0.79 -12.53 31.08
CA ASP A 41 -1.03 -13.85 30.50
C ASP A 41 -0.66 -13.89 29.00
N LEU A 42 -1.00 -12.83 28.26
CA LEU A 42 -0.68 -12.69 26.84
C LEU A 42 0.69 -12.05 26.58
N ASN A 43 1.45 -11.70 27.63
CA ASN A 43 2.75 -11.03 27.55
C ASN A 43 2.76 -9.78 26.61
N VAL A 44 1.75 -8.92 26.74
CA VAL A 44 1.60 -7.69 25.94
C VAL A 44 1.35 -6.48 26.83
N ASP A 45 1.64 -5.28 26.31
CA ASP A 45 1.31 -4.03 27.01
C ASP A 45 -0.20 -3.89 27.25
N ARG A 46 -0.58 -3.37 28.42
CA ARG A 46 -1.98 -3.15 28.80
C ARG A 46 -2.74 -2.27 27.81
N ARG A 47 -2.08 -1.29 27.17
CA ARG A 47 -2.71 -0.43 26.15
C ARG A 47 -3.03 -1.21 24.88
N THR A 48 -2.25 -2.24 24.57
CA THR A 48 -2.53 -3.15 23.44
C THR A 48 -3.80 -3.95 23.74
N ILE A 49 -3.92 -4.54 24.93
CA ILE A 49 -5.17 -5.21 25.35
C ILE A 49 -6.38 -4.29 25.19
N ASP A 50 -6.27 -3.04 25.66
CA ASP A 50 -7.37 -2.08 25.57
C ASP A 50 -7.77 -1.75 24.12
N LYS A 51 -6.79 -1.60 23.22
CA LYS A 51 -7.05 -1.40 21.78
C LYS A 51 -7.77 -2.60 21.16
N TYR A 52 -7.32 -3.81 21.45
CA TYR A 52 -7.91 -5.03 20.89
C TYR A 52 -9.31 -5.32 21.47
N LEU A 53 -9.53 -5.06 22.77
CA LEU A 53 -10.86 -5.09 23.36
C LEU A 53 -11.83 -4.14 22.64
N ASN A 54 -11.35 -2.97 22.20
CA ASN A 54 -12.15 -2.00 21.44
C ASN A 54 -12.24 -2.32 19.93
N GLY A 55 -11.81 -3.51 19.49
CA GLY A 55 -11.96 -3.95 18.10
C GLY A 55 -10.86 -3.44 17.15
N LEU A 56 -9.68 -3.07 17.67
CA LEU A 56 -8.57 -2.71 16.80
C LEU A 56 -8.15 -3.92 15.95
N ILE A 57 -8.24 -3.76 14.63
CA ILE A 57 -7.62 -4.67 13.67
C ILE A 57 -6.28 -4.06 13.27
N PRO A 58 -5.14 -4.70 13.58
CA PRO A 58 -3.82 -4.19 13.23
C PRO A 58 -3.68 -4.12 11.71
N LYS A 59 -3.41 -2.92 11.19
CA LYS A 59 -3.08 -2.73 9.76
C LYS A 59 -1.57 -2.74 9.60
N LYS A 60 -1.05 -3.71 8.84
CA LYS A 60 0.39 -3.82 8.55
C LYS A 60 0.89 -2.65 7.70
N THR A 61 0.02 -2.09 6.85
CA THR A 61 0.38 -1.00 5.94
C THR A 61 -0.54 0.20 6.10
N ARG A 62 0.06 1.40 6.09
CA ARG A 62 -0.69 2.65 6.05
C ARG A 62 -1.24 2.87 4.64
N LYS A 63 -2.54 3.15 4.54
CA LYS A 63 -3.12 3.70 3.30
C LYS A 63 -2.72 5.17 3.20
N ARG A 64 -1.76 5.49 2.33
CA ARG A 64 -1.34 6.86 2.02
C ARG A 64 -1.41 7.06 0.51
N GLY A 65 -2.09 8.13 0.09
CA GLY A 65 -2.07 8.58 -1.31
C GLY A 65 -0.67 9.05 -1.72
N SER A 66 -0.28 8.75 -2.94
CA SER A 66 0.92 9.28 -3.56
C SER A 66 0.71 10.76 -3.90
N LYS A 67 1.77 11.57 -3.84
CA LYS A 67 1.71 12.97 -4.35
C LYS A 67 1.30 13.02 -5.84
N ILE A 68 1.65 11.96 -6.57
CA ILE A 68 1.42 11.78 -8.01
C ILE A 68 -0.06 11.48 -8.31
N ASP A 69 -0.86 11.03 -7.33
CA ASP A 69 -2.28 10.69 -7.55
C ASP A 69 -3.09 11.91 -8.04
N LYS A 70 -2.68 13.12 -7.69
CA LYS A 70 -3.30 14.36 -8.18
C LYS A 70 -3.18 14.56 -9.69
N TYR A 71 -2.18 13.93 -10.31
CA TYR A 71 -1.87 14.05 -11.73
C TYR A 71 -2.36 12.84 -12.52
N TYR A 72 -3.16 11.95 -11.92
CA TYR A 72 -3.61 10.73 -12.57
C TYR A 72 -4.34 11.01 -13.88
N ASP A 73 -5.29 11.95 -13.85
CA ASP A 73 -6.11 12.30 -15.02
C ASP A 73 -5.27 12.92 -16.13
N VAL A 74 -4.33 13.80 -15.76
CA VAL A 74 -3.38 14.42 -16.70
C VAL A 74 -2.49 13.36 -17.35
N ILE A 75 -1.95 12.43 -16.56
CA ILE A 75 -1.14 11.31 -17.07
C ILE A 75 -1.97 10.44 -18.01
N SER A 76 -3.22 10.15 -17.65
CA SER A 76 -4.13 9.35 -18.47
C SER A 76 -4.41 10.01 -19.82
N GLN A 77 -4.69 11.32 -19.83
CA GLN A 77 -4.89 12.10 -21.05
C GLN A 77 -3.63 12.13 -21.92
N LEU A 78 -2.45 12.33 -21.32
CA LEU A 78 -1.16 12.36 -22.04
C LEU A 78 -0.74 11.00 -22.61
N LEU A 79 -1.18 9.90 -21.98
CA LEU A 79 -0.88 8.53 -22.44
C LEU A 79 -2.01 7.93 -23.31
N SER A 80 -3.08 8.68 -23.56
CA SER A 80 -4.16 8.26 -24.45
C SER A 80 -3.69 8.16 -25.90
N LYS A 81 -4.28 7.23 -26.67
CA LYS A 81 -3.99 7.03 -28.11
C LYS A 81 -4.33 8.25 -28.96
N GLU A 82 -5.21 9.11 -28.47
CA GLU A 82 -5.65 10.34 -29.14
C GLU A 82 -4.70 11.52 -28.92
N SER A 83 -3.74 11.38 -28.01
CA SER A 83 -2.78 12.44 -27.73
C SER A 83 -1.81 12.62 -28.89
N LYS A 84 -1.57 13.88 -29.30
CA LYS A 84 -0.59 14.21 -30.34
C LYS A 84 0.86 13.96 -29.89
N GLN A 85 1.09 13.94 -28.58
CA GLN A 85 2.43 13.86 -27.98
C GLN A 85 2.74 12.43 -27.53
N ILE A 86 3.78 11.83 -28.11
CA ILE A 86 4.18 10.45 -27.82
C ILE A 86 5.37 10.45 -26.85
N PHE A 87 5.24 9.72 -25.74
CA PHE A 87 6.29 9.63 -24.72
C PHE A 87 6.98 8.25 -24.75
N TYR A 88 8.16 8.14 -25.36
CA TYR A 88 8.86 6.84 -25.42
C TYR A 88 9.38 6.34 -24.06
N TYR A 89 9.72 7.25 -23.16
CA TYR A 89 10.35 6.90 -21.88
C TYR A 89 9.63 7.56 -20.69
N LYS A 90 9.48 6.81 -19.60
CA LYS A 90 8.96 7.31 -18.31
C LYS A 90 9.68 8.56 -17.81
N ARG A 91 10.99 8.68 -18.10
CA ARG A 91 11.80 9.86 -17.76
C ARG A 91 11.29 11.12 -18.47
N VAL A 92 10.94 11.01 -19.74
CA VAL A 92 10.51 12.15 -20.56
C VAL A 92 9.13 12.62 -20.10
N LEU A 93 8.22 11.68 -19.82
CA LEU A 93 6.91 12.02 -19.22
C LEU A 93 7.08 12.71 -17.85
N TRP A 94 7.95 12.19 -16.99
CA TRP A 94 8.24 12.82 -15.70
C TRP A 94 8.75 14.25 -15.84
N GLN A 95 9.70 14.47 -16.77
CA GLN A 95 10.26 15.79 -17.01
C GLN A 95 9.21 16.76 -17.54
N TYR A 96 8.39 16.31 -18.50
CA TYR A 96 7.27 17.09 -19.01
C TYR A 96 6.29 17.53 -17.91
N LEU A 97 5.92 16.62 -17.00
CA LEU A 97 5.04 16.93 -15.88
C LEU A 97 5.69 17.86 -14.85
N LYS A 98 7.01 17.77 -14.67
CA LYS A 98 7.74 18.66 -13.78
C LYS A 98 7.80 20.07 -14.34
N ASP A 99 8.07 20.21 -15.63
CA ASP A 99 8.31 21.49 -16.28
C ASP A 99 6.99 22.23 -16.57
N ASN A 100 5.91 21.52 -16.94
CA ASN A 100 4.63 22.14 -17.33
C ASN A 100 3.55 22.11 -16.24
N HIS A 101 3.55 21.08 -15.40
CA HIS A 101 2.48 20.84 -14.42
C HIS A 101 2.95 20.98 -12.96
N GLY A 102 4.21 21.34 -12.71
CA GLY A 102 4.74 21.57 -11.36
C GLY A 102 4.84 20.30 -10.51
N LEU A 103 5.10 19.14 -11.12
CA LEU A 103 5.20 17.87 -10.40
C LEU A 103 6.39 17.85 -9.41
N GLU A 104 6.08 17.98 -8.12
CA GLU A 104 7.06 17.87 -7.02
C GLU A 104 7.28 16.42 -6.56
N CYS A 105 7.85 15.58 -7.44
CA CYS A 105 8.27 14.23 -7.06
C CYS A 105 9.64 13.86 -7.63
N SER A 106 10.34 12.95 -6.95
CA SER A 106 11.56 12.36 -7.50
C SER A 106 11.24 11.50 -8.72
N GLN A 107 12.20 11.40 -9.63
CA GLN A 107 12.07 10.56 -10.80
C GLN A 107 11.89 9.07 -10.43
N SER A 108 12.58 8.59 -9.39
CA SER A 108 12.45 7.21 -8.90
C SER A 108 11.05 6.90 -8.38
N ALA A 109 10.47 7.81 -7.59
CA ALA A 109 9.11 7.69 -7.10
C ALA A 109 8.09 7.67 -8.25
N PHE A 110 8.28 8.54 -9.25
CA PHE A 110 7.43 8.54 -10.45
C PHE A 110 7.52 7.24 -11.24
N ARG A 111 8.73 6.72 -11.47
CA ARG A 111 8.92 5.44 -12.17
C ARG A 111 8.22 4.29 -11.45
N ALA A 112 8.36 4.21 -10.13
CA ALA A 112 7.69 3.21 -9.31
C ALA A 112 6.17 3.34 -9.38
N TYR A 113 5.66 4.57 -9.35
CA TYR A 113 4.23 4.88 -9.48
C TYR A 113 3.66 4.36 -10.81
N ILE A 114 4.29 4.72 -11.92
CA ILE A 114 3.88 4.26 -13.26
C ILE A 114 3.95 2.73 -13.36
N SER A 115 5.01 2.09 -12.83
CA SER A 115 5.12 0.62 -12.85
C SER A 115 4.03 -0.08 -12.03
N ARG A 116 3.51 0.56 -10.98
CA ARG A 116 2.47 -0.02 -10.12
C ARG A 116 1.08 0.04 -10.75
N LYS A 117 0.88 0.88 -11.76
CA LYS A 117 -0.38 1.08 -12.46
C LYS A 117 -0.33 0.31 -13.80
N PRO A 118 -1.10 -0.78 -13.97
CA PRO A 118 -1.00 -1.61 -15.16
C PRO A 118 -1.34 -0.84 -16.44
N GLU A 119 -2.31 0.07 -16.39
CA GLU A 119 -2.72 0.93 -17.51
C GLU A 119 -1.55 1.75 -18.06
N PHE A 120 -0.84 2.48 -17.18
CA PHE A 120 0.30 3.29 -17.60
C PHE A 120 1.51 2.42 -17.95
N GLN A 121 1.69 1.29 -17.27
CA GLN A 121 2.78 0.37 -17.58
C GLN A 121 2.62 -0.25 -18.97
N ALA A 122 1.39 -0.58 -19.39
CA ALA A 122 1.06 -1.16 -20.68
C ALA A 122 1.55 -0.27 -21.84
N TYR A 123 1.28 1.04 -21.75
CA TYR A 123 1.73 2.02 -22.73
C TYR A 123 3.25 1.95 -22.99
N PHE A 124 4.06 1.85 -21.92
CA PHE A 124 5.53 1.80 -22.02
C PHE A 124 6.10 0.41 -22.34
N SER A 125 5.29 -0.65 -22.24
CA SER A 125 5.69 -1.99 -22.70
C SER A 125 5.35 -2.25 -24.16
N GLU A 126 4.24 -1.71 -24.65
CA GLU A 126 3.78 -1.88 -26.03
C GLU A 126 4.56 -1.01 -27.03
N GLY A 127 5.10 0.12 -26.57
CA GLY A 127 5.89 1.02 -27.41
C GLY A 127 7.10 0.33 -28.03
N LYS A 128 7.20 0.35 -29.36
CA LYS A 128 8.38 -0.09 -30.11
C LYS A 128 9.59 0.72 -29.64
N ARG A 129 10.45 0.12 -28.83
CA ARG A 129 11.73 0.72 -28.45
C ARG A 129 12.59 0.76 -29.71
N THR A 130 13.25 1.90 -29.95
CA THR A 130 14.35 1.94 -30.92
C THR A 130 15.30 0.79 -30.58
N LYS A 131 15.56 -0.08 -31.56
CA LYS A 131 16.52 -1.19 -31.37
C LYS A 131 17.82 -0.56 -30.87
N PRO A 132 18.47 -1.11 -29.82
CA PRO A 132 19.80 -0.64 -29.46
C PRO A 132 20.66 -0.75 -30.71
N VAL A 133 21.27 0.37 -31.12
CA VAL A 133 22.26 0.34 -32.18
C VAL A 133 23.34 -0.62 -31.70
N GLY A 134 23.61 -1.67 -32.48
CA GLY A 134 24.64 -2.66 -32.16
C GLY A 134 25.93 -1.94 -31.78
N GLN A 135 26.55 -2.36 -30.69
CA GLN A 135 27.76 -1.74 -30.18
C GLN A 135 28.83 -1.79 -31.29
N VAL A 136 29.16 -0.63 -31.86
CA VAL A 136 30.20 -0.56 -32.89
C VAL A 136 31.54 -0.79 -32.20
N VAL A 137 32.18 -1.91 -32.50
CA VAL A 137 33.53 -2.21 -32.01
C VAL A 137 34.47 -1.18 -32.60
N ARG A 138 35.08 -0.35 -31.74
CA ARG A 138 36.14 0.59 -32.16
C ARG A 138 37.45 -0.18 -32.20
N TYR A 139 38.10 -0.22 -33.36
CA TYR A 139 39.47 -0.72 -33.49
C TYR A 139 40.44 0.45 -33.39
N GLU A 140 41.61 0.21 -32.80
CA GLU A 140 42.68 1.20 -32.75
C GLU A 140 43.26 1.40 -34.17
N THR A 141 43.54 2.65 -34.53
CA THR A 141 44.19 3.01 -35.80
C THR A 141 45.61 3.48 -35.49
N GLU A 142 46.57 3.15 -36.35
CA GLU A 142 47.97 3.55 -36.13
C GLU A 142 48.13 5.08 -36.15
N PRO A 143 49.05 5.64 -35.33
CA PRO A 143 49.38 7.05 -35.38
C PRO A 143 49.92 7.45 -36.76
N GLY A 144 49.42 8.55 -37.32
CA GLY A 144 49.86 9.11 -38.59
C GLY A 144 51.12 9.96 -38.50
#